data_AF-U7HCK3-F1
#
_entry.id   AF-U7HCK3-F1
#
_cell.length_a   1.000
_cell.length_b   1.000
_cell.length_c   1.000
_cell.angle_alpha   90.00
_cell.angle_beta   90.00
_cell.angle_gamma   90.00
#
_symmetry.space_group_name_H-M   'P 1'
#
loop_
_entity.id
_entity.type
_entity.pdbx_description
1 polymer ?
#
loop_
_entity_poly.entity_id
_entity_poly.type
_entity_poly.pdbx_seq_one_letter_code
_entity_poly.pdbx_strand_id
1 'polypeptide(L)' 'MLGGNGISDEFGVARQLVNLEVVNTYEGTYDVHALILGRAQTGIQAFF' A
#
# COMPACT_ATOMS: atom_id res chain seq x y z
N MET A 1 -10.97 -16.25 1.24
CA MET A 1 -10.99 -15.52 -0.05
C MET A 1 -12.46 -15.40 -0.45
N LEU A 2 -12.97 -14.18 -0.57
CA LEU A 2 -14.38 -13.95 -0.90
C LEU A 2 -14.59 -14.25 -2.40
N GLY A 3 -15.39 -15.26 -2.73
CA GLY A 3 -15.92 -15.44 -4.09
C GLY A 3 -17.08 -14.48 -4.36
N GLY A 4 -17.78 -14.62 -5.50
CA GLY A 4 -18.98 -13.85 -5.85
C GLY A 4 -18.73 -12.37 -6.15
N ASN A 5 -19.43 -11.81 -7.14
CA ASN A 5 -19.27 -10.42 -7.56
C ASN A 5 -20.14 -9.48 -6.72
N GLY A 6 -19.52 -8.59 -5.95
CA GLY A 6 -20.04 -7.29 -5.51
C GLY A 6 -21.29 -7.16 -4.63
N ILE A 7 -22.16 -8.18 -4.50
CA ILE A 7 -23.57 -7.97 -4.14
C ILE A 7 -24.00 -8.38 -2.70
N SER A 8 -23.22 -9.19 -1.97
CA SER A 8 -23.52 -9.64 -0.60
C SER A 8 -22.91 -8.74 0.49
N ASP A 9 -23.46 -8.71 1.72
CA ASP A 9 -22.97 -7.81 2.79
C ASP A 9 -21.48 -7.99 3.18
N GLU A 10 -20.81 -9.04 2.67
CA GLU A 10 -19.37 -9.27 2.75
C GLU A 10 -18.52 -8.30 1.88
N PHE A 11 -19.11 -7.44 1.03
CA PHE A 11 -18.39 -6.43 0.24
C PHE A 11 -17.79 -5.26 1.03
N GLY A 12 -17.93 -5.27 2.36
CA GLY A 12 -17.11 -4.43 3.25
C GLY A 12 -15.61 -4.62 3.03
N VAL A 13 -15.17 -5.84 2.70
CA VAL A 13 -13.76 -6.13 2.40
C VAL A 13 -13.32 -5.51 1.07
N ALA A 14 -14.16 -5.56 0.03
CA ALA A 14 -13.85 -4.93 -1.25
C ALA A 14 -13.76 -3.40 -1.13
N ARG A 15 -14.67 -2.79 -0.36
CA ARG A 15 -14.60 -1.36 -0.01
C ARG A 15 -13.32 -1.02 0.77
N GLN A 16 -12.94 -1.86 1.74
CA GLN A 16 -11.74 -1.62 2.52
C GLN A 16 -10.46 -1.82 1.69
N LEU A 17 -10.47 -2.77 0.74
CA LEU A 17 -9.36 -3.01 -0.18
C LEU A 17 -9.07 -1.76 -1.02
N VAL A 18 -10.09 -1.18 -1.67
CA VAL A 18 -9.89 0.01 -2.51
C VAL A 18 -9.48 1.24 -1.67
N ASN A 19 -9.98 1.36 -0.43
CA ASN A 19 -9.54 2.41 0.47
C ASN A 19 -8.06 2.26 0.88
N LEU A 20 -7.62 1.03 1.17
CA LEU A 20 -6.24 0.75 1.55
C LEU A 20 -5.26 0.93 0.39
N GLU A 21 -5.69 0.64 -0.84
CA GLU A 21 -4.89 0.87 -2.05
C GLU A 21 -4.60 2.36 -2.26
N VAL A 22 -5.62 3.22 -2.03
CA VAL A 22 -5.43 4.68 -2.01
C VAL A 22 -4.47 5.08 -0.89
N VAL A 23 -4.65 4.58 0.33
CA VAL A 23 -3.74 4.93 1.46
C VAL A 23 -2.29 4.51 1.17
N ASN A 24 -2.07 3.35 0.55
CA ASN A 24 -0.73 2.85 0.25
C ASN A 24 0.01 3.68 -0.82
N THR A 25 -0.74 4.34 -1.71
CA THR A 25 -0.18 5.06 -2.87
C THR A 25 -0.38 6.57 -2.84
N TYR A 26 -1.19 7.10 -1.91
CA TYR A 26 -1.56 8.52 -1.85
C TYR A 26 -0.35 9.47 -1.82
N GLU A 27 0.67 9.13 -1.02
CA GLU A 27 1.93 9.88 -0.96
C GLU A 27 3.06 9.20 -1.74
N GLY A 28 2.78 8.09 -2.45
CA GLY A 28 3.79 7.29 -3.13
C GLY A 28 4.88 6.73 -2.19
N THR A 29 4.55 6.50 -0.92
CA THR A 29 5.55 6.34 0.15
C THR A 29 6.06 4.93 0.36
N TYR A 30 5.45 3.90 -0.24
CA TYR A 30 5.86 2.51 0.00
C TYR A 30 7.34 2.28 -0.35
N ASP A 31 7.74 2.61 -1.58
CA ASP A 31 9.14 2.49 -2.01
C ASP A 31 10.02 3.56 -1.37
N VAL A 32 9.48 4.74 -1.11
CA VAL A 32 10.23 5.82 -0.45
C VAL A 32 10.63 5.44 0.97
N HIS A 33 9.73 4.84 1.75
CA HIS A 33 10.03 4.36 3.10
C HIS A 33 11.06 3.23 3.08
N ALA A 34 11.01 2.33 2.09
CA ALA A 34 12.04 1.31 1.91
C ALA A 34 13.42 1.92 1.65
N LEU A 35 13.49 2.94 0.80
CA LEU A 35 14.72 3.66 0.49
C LEU A 35 15.24 4.50 1.68
N ILE A 36 14.36 5.03 2.54
CA ILE A 36 14.77 5.70 3.80
C ILE A 36 15.47 4.70 4.72
N LEU A 37 14.87 3.52 4.90
CA LEU A 37 15.46 2.43 5.69
C LEU A 37 16.77 1.93 5.06
N GLY A 38 16.83 1.82 3.74
CA GLY A 38 18.04 1.44 3.00
C GLY A 38 19.20 2.41 3.22
N ARG A 39 18.91 3.72 3.20
CA ARG A 39 19.90 4.76 3.55
C ARG A 39 20.37 4.64 5.01
N ALA A 40 19.46 4.35 5.94
CA ALA A 40 19.81 4.20 7.35
C ALA A 40 20.76 3.00 7.62
N GLN A 41 20.63 1.93 6.84
CA GLN A 41 21.50 0.75 6.97
C GLN A 41 22.84 0.89 6.23
N THR A 42 22.83 1.50 5.05
CA THR A 42 24.00 1.51 4.14
C THR A 42 24.78 2.82 4.16
N GLY A 43 24.20 3.90 4.66
CA GLY A 43 24.77 5.26 4.58
C GLY A 43 24.76 5.86 3.17
N ILE A 44 24.24 5.16 2.16
CA ILE A 44 24.20 5.59 0.76
C ILE A 44 22.76 6.00 0.43
N GLN A 45 22.57 7.21 -0.09
CA GLN A 45 21.26 7.61 -0.59
C GLN A 45 20.96 7.00 -1.96
N ALA A 46 19.72 6.56 -2.17
CA ALA A 46 19.25 5.99 -3.44
C ALA A 46 17.97 6.70 -3.96
N PHE A 47 17.72 7.93 -3.50
CA PHE A 47 16.73 8.84 -4.07
C PHE A 47 17.40 9.76 -5.10
N PHE A 48 16.66 10.18 -6.13
CA PHE A 48 17.04 11.22 -7.09
C PHE A 48 16.06 12.38 -7.07
#